data_AF-A0A842KW64-F1
#
_entry.id   AF-A0A842KW64-F1
#
_cell.length_a   1.000
_cell.length_b   1.000
_cell.length_c   1.000
_cell.angle_alpha   90.00
_cell.angle_beta   90.00
_cell.angle_gamma   90.00
#
_symmetry.space_group_name_H-M   'P 1'
#
loop_
_entity.id
_entity.type
_entity.pdbx_description
1 polymer ?
#
loop_
_entity_poly.entity_id
_entity_poly.type
_entity_poly.pdbx_seq_one_letter_code
_entity_poly.pdbx_strand_id
1 'polypeptide(L)'
;MVLQFNGEVASDHVWVKAKIGDPDCGKIVEVDALVDTEATLMVIPRRLANELGLKVTGKAVPMTAGGSIELERTRIWVELESKEDLVSAVVSNVIDKVLIGVTTLEVLGLQVDPVTGKLKEWTLLLYQSLT
;
A
#
# COMPACT_ATOMS: atom_id res chain seq x y z
N MET A 1 -11.79 -14.83 -14.21
CA MET A 1 -12.13 -13.81 -15.23
C MET A 1 -11.23 -12.62 -14.96
N VAL A 2 -10.17 -12.48 -15.75
CA VAL A 2 -9.19 -11.38 -15.60
C VAL A 2 -9.80 -10.19 -16.32
N LEU A 3 -10.14 -9.13 -15.59
CA LEU A 3 -10.53 -7.86 -16.21
C LEU A 3 -9.25 -7.16 -16.64
N GLN A 4 -8.98 -7.16 -17.94
CA GLN A 4 -8.09 -6.19 -18.55
C GLN A 4 -8.84 -4.86 -18.59
N PHE A 5 -8.35 -3.85 -17.87
CA PHE A 5 -8.85 -2.50 -18.01
C PHE A 5 -8.22 -1.86 -19.25
N ASN A 6 -8.95 -1.95 -20.37
CA ASN A 6 -8.77 -1.03 -21.49
C ASN A 6 -9.29 0.34 -21.02
N GLY A 7 -8.49 1.39 -21.20
CA GLY A 7 -8.72 2.72 -20.65
C GLY A 7 -10.12 3.28 -20.91
N GLU A 8 -10.97 3.17 -19.89
CA GLU A 8 -12.17 3.96 -19.66
C GLU A 8 -12.22 4.33 -18.18
N VAL A 9 -12.50 5.59 -17.92
CA VAL A 9 -12.27 6.33 -16.67
C VAL A 9 -13.02 5.70 -15.48
N ALA A 10 -12.29 5.23 -14.47
CA ALA A 10 -12.77 5.13 -13.09
C ALA A 10 -12.32 6.40 -12.36
N SER A 11 -13.14 7.46 -12.38
CA SER A 11 -12.67 8.85 -12.11
C SER A 11 -12.33 9.17 -10.66
N ASP A 12 -12.57 8.23 -9.73
CA ASP A 12 -12.62 8.57 -8.31
C ASP A 12 -11.49 7.91 -7.49
N HIS A 13 -10.71 7.02 -8.11
CA HIS A 13 -9.73 6.19 -7.43
C HIS A 13 -8.39 6.22 -8.16
N VAL A 14 -7.31 6.41 -7.40
CA VAL A 14 -5.95 6.46 -7.94
C VAL A 14 -5.34 5.06 -7.94
N TRP A 15 -4.94 4.58 -9.10
CA TRP A 15 -4.26 3.28 -9.27
C TRP A 15 -2.83 3.49 -9.73
N VAL A 16 -1.92 2.69 -9.17
CA VAL A 16 -0.48 2.76 -9.48
C VAL A 16 0.08 1.37 -9.71
N LYS A 17 1.07 1.28 -10.60
CA LYS A 17 1.93 0.09 -10.68
C LYS A 17 2.85 0.08 -9.46
N ALA A 18 2.86 -1.03 -8.75
CA ALA A 18 3.74 -1.24 -7.61
C ALA A 18 4.54 -2.52 -7.81
N LYS A 19 5.83 -2.48 -7.44
CA LYS A 19 6.56 -3.72 -7.19
C LYS A 19 6.53 -4.01 -5.71
N ILE A 20 6.28 -5.28 -5.38
CA ILE A 20 6.12 -5.72 -4.01
C ILE A 20 6.91 -7.00 -3.81
N GLY A 21 7.68 -7.08 -2.74
CA GLY A 21 8.52 -8.22 -2.46
C GLY A 21 8.58 -8.59 -0.99
N ASP A 22 9.15 -9.75 -0.72
CA ASP A 22 9.55 -10.09 0.64
C ASP A 22 10.65 -9.13 1.15
N PRO A 23 10.88 -9.02 2.47
CA PRO A 23 11.84 -8.07 3.03
C PRO A 23 13.28 -8.19 2.51
N ASP A 24 13.69 -9.37 2.03
CA ASP A 24 15.03 -9.64 1.52
C ASP A 24 15.09 -9.50 -0.02
N CYS A 25 13.99 -9.08 -0.66
CA CYS A 25 13.86 -8.95 -2.11
C CYS A 25 14.17 -10.25 -2.88
N GLY A 26 13.99 -11.42 -2.25
CA GLY A 26 14.21 -12.72 -2.91
C GLY A 26 13.13 -13.05 -3.94
N LYS A 27 11.93 -12.51 -3.75
CA LYS A 27 10.78 -12.56 -4.66
C LYS A 27 10.17 -11.17 -4.77
N ILE A 28 9.91 -10.76 -6.00
CA ILE A 28 9.23 -9.50 -6.33
C ILE A 28 8.15 -9.80 -7.36
N VAL A 29 6.98 -9.20 -7.16
CA VAL A 29 5.89 -9.21 -8.14
C VAL A 29 5.46 -7.79 -8.46
N GLU A 30 4.94 -7.59 -9.67
CA GLU A 30 4.33 -6.33 -10.09
C GLU A 30 2.80 -6.44 -9.99
N VAL A 31 2.16 -5.44 -9.38
CA VAL A 31 0.71 -5.40 -9.19
C VAL A 31 0.14 -4.03 -9.54
N ASP A 32 -1.12 -4.01 -9.94
CA ASP A 32 -1.94 -2.79 -9.90
C ASP A 32 -2.47 -2.60 -8.47
N ALA A 33 -2.01 -1.55 -7.80
CA ALA A 33 -2.39 -1.22 -6.43
C ALA A 33 -3.32 0.00 -6.39
N LEU A 34 -4.34 -0.07 -5.55
CA LEU A 34 -5.24 1.05 -5.28
C LEU A 34 -4.63 1.93 -4.19
N VAL A 35 -4.46 3.22 -4.47
CA VAL A 35 -4.07 4.19 -3.44
C VAL A 35 -5.31 4.56 -2.63
N ASP A 36 -5.24 4.32 -1.32
CA ASP A 36 -6.32 4.56 -0.38
C ASP A 36 -5.81 5.49 0.73
N THR A 37 -6.08 6.78 0.59
CA THR A 37 -5.66 7.80 1.56
C THR A 37 -6.46 7.75 2.87
N GLU A 38 -7.52 6.93 2.95
CA GLU A 38 -8.26 6.68 4.19
C GLU A 38 -7.72 5.45 4.94
N ALA A 39 -6.88 4.64 4.30
CA ALA A 39 -6.17 3.55 4.95
C ALA A 39 -4.84 4.01 5.57
N THR A 40 -4.62 3.72 6.86
CA THR A 40 -3.34 4.04 7.51
C THR A 40 -2.20 3.16 6.98
N LEU A 41 -2.38 1.84 7.06
CA LEU A 41 -1.38 0.84 6.67
C LEU A 41 -1.69 0.29 5.29
N MET A 42 -0.65 -0.16 4.58
CA MET A 42 -0.80 -0.97 3.38
C MET A 42 -1.58 -2.25 3.68
N VAL A 43 -2.48 -2.65 2.78
CA VAL A 43 -3.22 -3.91 2.87
C VAL A 43 -2.74 -4.85 1.77
N ILE A 44 -2.40 -6.08 2.15
CA ILE A 44 -1.95 -7.13 1.24
C ILE A 44 -2.94 -8.30 1.28
N PRO A 45 -3.40 -8.81 0.11
CA PRO A 45 -4.20 -10.02 0.06
C PRO A 45 -3.45 -11.22 0.61
N ARG A 46 -4.12 -12.08 1.38
CA ARG A 46 -3.56 -13.34 1.93
C ARG A 46 -2.82 -14.16 0.88
N ARG A 47 -3.39 -14.27 -0.32
CA ARG A 47 -2.79 -15.01 -1.44
C ARG A 47 -1.41 -14.47 -1.78
N LEU A 48 -1.29 -13.15 -1.91
CA LEU A 48 -0.04 -12.49 -2.25
C LEU A 48 0.98 -12.60 -1.11
N ALA A 49 0.54 -12.44 0.14
CA ALA A 49 1.40 -12.66 1.30
C ALA A 49 1.99 -14.08 1.34
N ASN A 50 1.19 -15.09 1.02
CA ASN A 50 1.64 -16.49 0.96
C ASN A 50 2.59 -16.73 -0.22
N GLU A 51 2.32 -16.15 -1.39
CA GLU A 51 3.16 -16.26 -2.60
C GLU A 51 4.58 -15.71 -2.36
N LEU A 52 4.65 -14.54 -1.74
CA LEU A 52 5.88 -13.89 -1.32
C LEU A 52 6.52 -14.56 -0.09
N GLY A 53 5.80 -15.42 0.63
CA GLY A 53 6.32 -16.07 1.85
C GLY A 53 6.51 -15.10 3.01
N LEU A 54 5.65 -14.07 3.11
CA LEU A 54 5.74 -13.04 4.14
C LEU A 54 5.49 -13.64 5.53
N LYS A 55 6.32 -13.21 6.49
CA LYS A 55 6.20 -13.65 7.89
C LYS A 55 5.26 -12.74 8.66
N VAL A 56 4.45 -13.32 9.53
CA VAL A 56 3.67 -12.55 10.50
C VAL A 56 4.62 -11.97 11.54
N THR A 57 4.61 -10.65 11.70
CA THR A 57 5.45 -9.91 12.64
C THR A 57 4.67 -9.38 13.83
N GLY A 58 3.35 -9.56 13.85
CA GLY A 58 2.48 -9.13 14.93
C GLY A 58 1.03 -9.07 14.49
N LYS A 59 0.25 -8.24 15.19
CA LYS A 59 -1.16 -7.98 14.92
C LYS A 59 -1.42 -6.47 14.90
N ALA A 60 -2.48 -6.06 14.21
CA ALA A 60 -3.02 -4.71 14.22
C ALA A 60 -4.54 -4.77 14.34
N VAL A 61 -5.15 -3.77 14.97
CA VAL A 61 -6.60 -3.67 15.14
C VAL A 61 -7.11 -2.40 14.47
N PRO A 62 -7.06 -2.29 13.12
CA PRO A 62 -7.58 -1.12 12.41
C PRO A 62 -9.10 -1.00 12.56
N MET A 63 -9.57 0.26 12.58
CA MET A 63 -10.99 0.60 12.45
C MET A 63 -11.39 0.52 10.98
N THR A 64 -12.55 -0.07 10.70
CA THR A 64 -13.19 -0.07 9.38
C THR A 64 -14.58 0.54 9.49
N ALA A 65 -15.25 0.78 8.35
CA ALA A 65 -16.66 1.19 8.35
C ALA A 65 -17.59 0.21 9.09
N GLY A 66 -17.21 -1.08 9.17
CA GLY A 66 -17.95 -2.13 9.88
C GLY A 66 -17.52 -2.33 11.34
N GLY A 67 -16.62 -1.50 11.85
CA GLY A 67 -16.02 -1.64 13.18
C GLY A 67 -14.57 -2.13 13.14
N SER A 68 -14.01 -2.36 14.33
CA SER A 68 -12.63 -2.82 14.47
C SER A 68 -12.47 -4.29 14.11
N ILE A 69 -11.41 -4.62 13.37
CA ILE A 69 -11.05 -5.99 13.02
C ILE A 69 -9.60 -6.27 13.41
N GLU A 70 -9.29 -7.48 13.88
CA GLU A 70 -7.91 -7.89 14.13
C GLU A 70 -7.32 -8.51 12.85
N LEU A 71 -6.18 -7.97 12.39
CA LEU A 71 -5.45 -8.46 11.22
C LEU A 71 -4.01 -8.79 11.60
N GLU A 72 -3.44 -9.76 10.90
CA GLU A 72 -2.02 -10.06 10.98
C GLU A 72 -1.20 -8.93 10.38
N ARG A 73 -0.11 -8.56 11.06
CA ARG A 73 0.84 -7.55 10.61
C ARG A 73 2.07 -8.22 9.99
N THR A 74 2.64 -7.60 8.97
CA THR A 74 3.86 -8.06 8.31
C THR A 74 4.77 -6.88 7.91
N ARG A 75 5.98 -7.21 7.45
CA ARG A 75 6.92 -6.28 6.81
C ARG A 75 7.08 -6.68 5.35
N ILE A 76 7.12 -5.69 4.48
CA ILE A 76 7.10 -5.91 3.03
C ILE A 76 7.97 -4.85 2.34
N TRP A 77 8.76 -5.28 1.37
CA TRP A 77 9.47 -4.35 0.50
C TRP A 77 8.51 -3.87 -0.59
N VAL A 78 8.54 -2.58 -0.89
CA VAL A 78 7.68 -1.97 -1.91
C VAL A 78 8.46 -0.93 -2.69
N GLU A 79 8.21 -0.85 -4.00
CA GLU A 79 8.68 0.22 -4.89
C GLU A 79 7.50 0.88 -5.60
N LEU A 80 7.43 2.21 -5.50
CA LEU A 80 6.49 3.08 -6.21
C LEU A 80 7.28 4.25 -6.83
N GLU A 81 7.05 4.57 -8.10
CA GLU A 81 7.71 5.72 -8.78
C GLU A 81 9.24 5.76 -8.57
N SER A 82 9.90 4.59 -8.67
CA SER A 82 11.34 4.41 -8.43
C SER A 82 11.83 4.75 -7.02
N LYS A 83 10.93 4.84 -6.04
CA LYS A 83 11.24 4.97 -4.61
C LYS A 83 10.87 3.68 -3.91
N GLU A 84 11.76 3.17 -3.06
CA GLU A 84 11.58 1.89 -2.37
C GLU A 84 11.92 1.97 -0.88
N ASP A 85 11.22 1.17 -0.07
CA ASP A 85 11.50 0.99 1.35
C ASP A 85 10.82 -0.28 1.90
N LEU A 86 11.18 -0.67 3.13
CA LEU A 86 10.52 -1.70 3.92
C LEU A 86 9.41 -1.09 4.80
N VAL A 87 8.17 -1.26 4.34
CA VAL A 87 6.99 -0.72 5.02
C VAL A 87 6.29 -1.76 5.89
N SER A 88 5.39 -1.29 6.75
CA SER A 88 4.49 -2.16 7.50
C SER A 88 3.21 -2.37 6.71
N ALA A 89 2.72 -3.61 6.67
CA ALA A 89 1.43 -3.94 6.06
C ALA A 89 0.57 -4.81 6.97
N VAL A 90 -0.72 -4.89 6.68
CA VAL A 90 -1.65 -5.87 7.25
C VAL A 90 -2.08 -6.87 6.18
N VAL A 91 -2.27 -8.12 6.57
CA VAL A 91 -2.70 -9.19 5.67
C VAL A 91 -4.20 -9.40 5.79
N SER A 92 -4.92 -9.22 4.68
CA SER A 92 -6.38 -9.35 4.63
C SER A 92 -6.80 -10.67 3.99
N ASN A 93 -7.83 -11.31 4.57
CA ASN A 93 -8.49 -12.48 3.99
C ASN A 93 -9.69 -12.12 3.11
N VAL A 94 -10.09 -10.84 3.10
CA VAL A 94 -11.32 -10.35 2.42
C VAL A 94 -11.00 -9.39 1.28
N ILE A 95 -10.00 -8.53 1.45
CA ILE A 95 -9.56 -7.60 0.42
C ILE A 95 -8.60 -8.34 -0.51
N ASP A 96 -8.96 -8.42 -1.79
CA ASP A 96 -8.32 -9.26 -2.81
C ASP A 96 -7.30 -8.50 -3.68
N LYS A 97 -7.11 -7.21 -3.41
CA LYS A 97 -6.16 -6.31 -4.07
C LYS A 97 -5.24 -5.63 -3.06
N VAL A 98 -4.16 -5.06 -3.54
CA VAL A 98 -3.26 -4.26 -2.72
C VAL A 98 -3.84 -2.87 -2.54
N LEU A 99 -3.88 -2.41 -1.28
CA LEU A 99 -4.15 -1.01 -0.94
C LEU A 99 -2.86 -0.33 -0.48
N ILE A 100 -2.49 0.79 -1.08
CA ILE A 100 -1.41 1.66 -0.62
C ILE A 100 -2.00 2.65 0.38
N GLY A 101 -1.71 2.44 1.67
CA GLY A 101 -2.10 3.36 2.74
C GLY A 101 -1.16 4.56 2.87
N VAL A 102 -1.56 5.56 3.65
CA VAL A 102 -0.83 6.83 3.81
C VAL A 102 0.59 6.64 4.33
N THR A 103 0.81 5.72 5.26
CA THR A 103 2.16 5.51 5.83
C THR A 103 3.16 5.00 4.80
N THR A 104 2.71 4.22 3.80
CA THR A 104 3.57 3.79 2.69
C THR A 104 3.94 4.97 1.79
N LEU A 105 2.98 5.84 1.47
CA LEU A 105 3.24 7.06 0.69
C LEU A 105 4.22 7.97 1.43
N GLU A 106 3.98 8.21 2.72
CA GLU A 106 4.83 9.07 3.55
C GLU A 106 6.26 8.55 3.62
N VAL A 107 6.45 7.26 3.96
CA VAL A 107 7.79 6.63 4.02
C VAL A 107 8.54 6.78 2.70
N LEU A 108 7.85 6.62 1.57
CA LEU A 108 8.44 6.80 0.24
C LEU A 108 8.60 8.27 -0.18
N GLY A 109 8.17 9.25 0.62
CA GLY A 109 8.20 10.67 0.23
C GLY A 109 7.30 10.97 -0.97
N LEU A 110 6.09 10.42 -0.94
CA LEU A 110 5.06 10.53 -1.97
C LEU A 110 3.73 11.02 -1.36
N GLN A 111 2.89 11.61 -2.20
CA GLN A 111 1.49 11.89 -1.90
C GLN A 111 0.65 11.81 -3.18
N VAL A 112 -0.67 11.71 -3.02
CA VAL A 112 -1.60 11.86 -4.15
C VAL A 112 -1.75 13.35 -4.47
N ASP A 113 -1.67 13.69 -5.76
CA ASP A 113 -2.08 14.99 -6.26
C ASP A 113 -3.59 15.01 -6.53
N PRO A 114 -4.41 15.72 -5.73
CA PRO A 114 -5.86 15.67 -5.84
C PRO A 114 -6.39 16.29 -7.14
N VAL A 115 -5.57 17.08 -7.84
CA VAL A 115 -5.94 17.71 -9.12
C VAL A 115 -5.75 16.74 -10.29
N THR A 116 -4.66 15.97 -10.28
CA THR A 116 -4.29 15.11 -11.41
C THR A 116 -4.58 13.62 -11.18
N GLY A 117 -4.85 13.22 -9.93
CA GLY A 117 -5.01 11.81 -9.56
C GLY A 117 -3.73 10.98 -9.71
N LYS A 118 -2.56 11.63 -9.65
CA LYS A 118 -1.25 10.97 -9.79
C LYS A 118 -0.44 11.10 -8.52
N LEU A 119 0.56 10.24 -8.35
CA LEU A 119 1.56 10.43 -7.30
C LEU A 119 2.47 11.60 -7.64
N LYS A 120 2.82 12.39 -6.63
CA LYS A 120 3.86 13.42 -6.71
C LYS A 120 4.78 13.31 -5.51
N GLU A 121 5.97 13.86 -5.65
CA GLU A 121 6.90 13.93 -4.52
C GLU A 121 6.31 14.74 -3.36
N TRP A 122 6.61 14.28 -2.16
CA TRP A 122 6.28 14.93 -0.91
C TRP A 122 7.50 14.95 0.01
N THR A 123 7.56 15.98 0.85
CA THR A 123 8.62 16.12 1.83
C THR A 123 8.26 15.35 3.10
N LEU A 124 9.18 14.49 3.55
CA LEU A 124 9.10 13.88 4.88
C LEU A 124 9.09 14.98 5.95
N LEU A 125 8.03 15.01 6.73
CA LEU A 125 7.90 15.99 7.80
C LEU A 125 8.72 15.54 9.02
N LEU A 126 9.81 16.26 9.32
CA LEU A 126 10.59 16.01 10.52
C LEU A 126 9.96 16.66 11.75
N TYR A 127 9.69 17.97 11.69
CA TYR A 127 9.13 18.76 12.79
C TYR A 127 8.58 20.10 12.24
N GLN A 128 7.45 20.57 12.78
CA GLN A 128 6.90 21.91 12.50
C GLN A 128 6.85 22.74 13.78
N SER A 129 7.97 23.39 14.15
CA SER A 129 7.93 24.72 14.79
C SER A 129 9.29 25.41 14.68
N LEU A 130 9.31 26.63 14.13
CA LEU A 130 10.29 27.64 14.51
C LEU A 130 9.50 28.71 15.27
N THR A 131 9.47 28.60 16.60
CA THR A 131 9.16 29.73 17.48
C THR A 131 10.46 30.20 18.09
#